data_AF-A0A7X7DTD4-F1
#
_entry.id   AF-A0A7X7DTD4-F1
#
_cell.length_a   1.000
_cell.length_b   1.000
_cell.length_c   1.000
_cell.angle_alpha   90.00
_cell.angle_beta   90.00
_cell.angle_gamma   90.00
#
_symmetry.space_group_name_H-M   'P 1'
#
loop_
_entity.id
_entity.type
_entity.pdbx_description
1 polymer ?
#
loop_
_entity_poly.entity_id
_entity_poly.type
_entity_poly.pdbx_seq_one_letter_code
_entity_poly.pdbx_strand_id
1 'polypeptide(L)' 'MIAEIEAVDSRLPQCGCCGRKVRRTKGRTKRRLWRDLKIRHLPLVLAYTPRRVVCQDCGVRVERVPWADRVGRHEQ' A
#
# COMPACT_ATOMS: atom_id res chain seq x y z
N MET A 1 0.25 1.33 -19.10
CA MET A 1 1.16 0.28 -18.59
C MET A 1 0.79 -0.01 -17.14
N ILE A 2 0.76 -1.28 -16.73
CA ILE A 2 0.53 -1.67 -15.32
C ILE A 2 1.80 -2.31 -14.79
N ALA A 3 2.29 -1.83 -13.64
CA ALA A 3 3.36 -2.47 -12.90
C ALA A 3 2.76 -3.17 -11.66
N GLU A 4 2.93 -4.49 -11.59
CA GLU A 4 2.62 -5.25 -10.38
C GLU A 4 3.73 -5.02 -9.35
N ILE A 5 3.34 -4.66 -8.14
CA ILE A 5 4.24 -4.47 -7.02
C ILE A 5 4.08 -5.65 -6.06
N GLU A 6 5.20 -6.16 -5.56
CA GLU A 6 5.22 -7.15 -4.49
C GLU A 6 5.92 -6.58 -3.26
N ALA A 7 5.53 -7.10 -2.08
CA ALA A 7 6.21 -6.72 -0.85
C ALA A 7 7.55 -7.44 -0.80
N VAL A 8 8.61 -6.71 -0.44
CA VAL A 8 9.90 -7.34 -0.14
C VAL A 8 9.78 -8.12 1.17
N ASP A 9 10.05 -9.43 1.13
CA ASP A 9 9.78 -10.33 2.27
C ASP A 9 10.54 -9.95 3.54
N SER A 10 11.75 -9.40 3.42
CA SER A 10 12.55 -8.93 4.56
C SER A 10 12.01 -7.65 5.21
N ARG A 11 11.06 -6.95 4.59
CA ARG A 11 10.54 -5.66 5.06
C ARG A 11 9.24 -5.84 5.82
N LEU A 12 9.26 -5.39 7.08
CA LEU A 12 8.03 -5.33 7.88
C LEU A 12 7.09 -4.25 7.34
N PRO A 13 5.78 -4.56 7.20
CA PRO A 13 4.79 -3.57 6.83
C PRO A 13 4.67 -2.51 7.94
N GLN A 14 4.26 -1.31 7.56
CA GLN A 14 4.05 -0.21 8.51
C GLN A 14 2.57 0.03 8.73
N CYS A 15 2.16 0.44 9.93
CA CYS A 15 0.79 0.86 10.17
C CYS A 15 0.43 2.06 9.29
N GLY A 16 -0.66 1.98 8.52
CA GLY A 16 -1.15 3.10 7.71
C GLY A 16 -1.65 4.31 8.52
N CYS A 17 -1.77 4.19 9.84
CA CYS A 17 -2.16 5.28 10.73
C CYS A 17 -0.95 5.92 11.42
N CYS A 18 -0.19 5.15 12.21
CA CYS A 18 0.93 5.68 13.01
C CYS A 18 2.33 5.43 12.42
N GLY A 19 2.45 4.69 11.31
CA GLY A 19 3.73 4.41 10.65
C GLY A 19 4.64 3.38 11.35
N ARG A 20 4.30 2.89 12.55
CA ARG A 20 5.10 1.87 13.27
C ARG A 20 5.20 0.58 12.46
N LYS A 21 6.38 -0.07 12.50
CA LYS A 21 6.59 -1.39 11.89
C LYS A 21 5.74 -2.43 12.63
N VAL A 22 5.03 -3.29 11.90
CA VAL A 22 4.13 -4.30 12.46
C VAL A 22 4.51 -5.67 11.94
N ARG A 23 4.74 -6.63 12.84
CA ARG A 23 5.04 -8.04 12.48
C ARG A 23 3.79 -8.84 12.13
N ARG A 24 2.70 -8.61 12.86
CA ARG A 24 1.47 -9.39 12.73
C ARG A 24 0.57 -8.84 11.64
N THR A 25 0.15 -9.71 10.72
CA THR A 25 -0.82 -9.39 9.66
C THR A 25 -2.04 -10.30 9.72
N LYS A 26 -3.22 -9.80 9.33
CA LYS A 26 -4.49 -10.52 9.23
C LYS A 26 -4.91 -10.66 7.76
N GLY A 27 -4.00 -11.19 6.95
CA GLY A 27 -4.17 -11.36 5.50
C GLY A 27 -3.96 -10.07 4.70
N ARG A 28 -4.41 -10.08 3.46
CA ARG A 28 -4.29 -8.97 2.50
C ARG A 28 -5.66 -8.37 2.18
N THR A 29 -5.67 -7.14 1.67
CA THR A 29 -6.86 -6.48 1.14
C THR A 29 -7.12 -6.93 -0.29
N LYS A 30 -8.15 -6.36 -0.95
CA LYS A 30 -8.29 -6.47 -2.39
C LYS A 30 -7.11 -5.78 -3.10
N ARG A 31 -6.80 -6.24 -4.31
CA ARG A 31 -5.87 -5.57 -5.23
C ARG A 31 -6.39 -4.16 -5.51
N ARG A 32 -5.50 -3.18 -5.45
CA ARG A 32 -5.78 -1.77 -5.67
C ARG A 32 -4.87 -1.23 -6.75
N LEU A 33 -5.37 -0.23 -7.48
CA LEU A 33 -4.66 0.45 -8.55
C LEU A 33 -4.43 1.90 -8.15
N TRP A 34 -3.22 2.40 -8.40
CA TRP A 34 -2.88 3.81 -8.21
C TRP A 34 -2.30 4.34 -9.50
N ARG A 35 -2.80 5.49 -9.96
CA ARG A 35 -2.13 6.25 -11.02
C ARG A 35 -1.02 7.03 -10.35
N ASP A 36 0.22 6.64 -10.61
CA ASP A 36 1.38 7.24 -9.95
C ASP A 36 1.82 8.46 -10.76
N LEU A 37 2.53 8.26 -11.87
CA LEU A 37 3.00 9.31 -12.78
C LEU A 37 3.16 8.77 -14.21
N LYS A 38 3.39 9.63 -15.20
CA LYS A 38 3.72 9.15 -16.57
C LYS A 38 5.17 8.69 -16.63
N ILE A 39 5.43 7.53 -17.23
CA ILE A 39 6.77 7.19 -17.73
C ILE A 39 6.87 7.77 -19.13
N ARG A 40 7.61 8.88 -19.28
CA ARG A 40 7.63 9.69 -20.51
C ARG A 40 6.20 10.13 -20.88
N HIS A 41 5.69 9.67 -22.02
CA HIS A 41 4.34 9.95 -22.52
C HIS A 41 3.31 8.88 -22.15
N LEU A 42 3.71 7.77 -21.49
CA LEU A 42 2.84 6.65 -21.19
C LEU A 42 2.31 6.71 -19.74
N PRO A 43 1.01 6.45 -19.50
CA PRO A 43 0.47 6.34 -18.15
C PRO A 43 0.99 5.07 -17.45
N LEU A 44 1.54 5.23 -16.24
CA LEU A 44 1.88 4.14 -15.34
C LEU A 44 0.79 3.97 -14.28
N VAL A 45 0.33 2.74 -14.12
CA VAL A 45 -0.56 2.32 -13.05
C VAL A 45 0.16 1.32 -12.18
N LEU A 46 0.26 1.60 -10.88
CA LEU A 46 0.80 0.68 -9.89
C LEU A 46 -0.33 -0.21 -9.38
N ALA A 47 -0.13 -1.52 -9.44
CA ALA A 47 -1.03 -2.50 -8.90
C ALA A 47 -0.40 -3.15 -7.65
N TYR A 48 -1.13 -3.14 -6.54
CA TYR A 48 -0.63 -3.72 -5.29
C TYR A 48 -1.77 -4.29 -4.44
N THR A 49 -1.46 -5.30 -3.64
CA THR A 49 -2.39 -5.94 -2.69
C THR A 49 -1.89 -5.73 -1.25
N PRO A 50 -2.25 -4.58 -0.63
CA PRO A 50 -1.82 -4.22 0.73
C PRO A 50 -2.17 -5.27 1.79
N ARG A 51 -1.35 -5.36 2.82
CA ARG A 51 -1.55 -6.19 4.01
C ARG A 51 -2.49 -5.49 4.99
N ARG A 52 -3.30 -6.26 5.71
CA ARG A 52 -3.99 -5.82 6.92
C ARG A 52 -3.05 -6.06 8.10
N VAL A 53 -2.49 -5.00 8.68
CA VAL A 53 -1.59 -5.09 9.83
C VAL A 53 -2.37 -5.02 11.14
N VAL A 54 -1.90 -5.73 12.16
CA VAL A 54 -2.45 -5.68 13.51
C VAL A 54 -1.51 -4.83 14.37
N CYS A 55 -1.72 -3.51 14.33
CA CYS A 55 -0.95 -2.57 15.14
C CYS A 55 -1.42 -2.63 16.59
N GLN A 56 -0.49 -2.62 17.54
CA GLN A 56 -0.80 -2.67 18.97
C GLN A 56 -1.53 -1.41 19.44
N ASP A 57 -1.19 -0.23 18.90
CA ASP A 57 -1.79 1.04 19.31
C ASP A 57 -3.05 1.40 18.50
N CYS A 58 -3.07 1.07 17.20
CA CYS A 58 -4.11 1.52 16.27
C CYS A 58 -5.14 0.43 15.89
N GLY A 59 -4.93 -0.81 16.36
CA GLY A 59 -5.71 -1.98 15.97
C GLY A 59 -5.44 -2.47 14.55
N VAL A 60 -6.45 -3.07 13.90
CA VAL A 60 -6.33 -3.59 12.53
C VAL A 60 -6.41 -2.43 11.53
N ARG A 61 -5.34 -2.23 10.77
CA ARG A 61 -5.24 -1.18 9.74
C ARG A 61 -4.72 -1.74 8.43
N VAL A 62 -4.99 -1.05 7.33
CA VAL A 62 -4.26 -1.30 6.08
C VAL A 62 -2.83 -0.81 6.28
N GLU A 63 -1.85 -1.54 5.76
CA GLU A 63 -0.48 -1.08 5.82
C GLU A 63 -0.31 0.27 5.12
N ARG A 64 0.71 1.01 5.54
CA ARG A 64 1.09 2.25 4.88
C ARG A 64 1.58 1.94 3.48
N VAL A 65 0.99 2.59 2.49
CA VAL A 65 1.41 2.51 1.09
C VAL A 65 1.98 3.88 0.73
N PRO A 66 3.32 4.06 0.75
CA PRO A 66 3.92 5.40 0.72
C PRO A 66 3.54 6.27 -0.47
N TRP A 67 3.28 5.66 -1.64
CA TRP A 67 2.83 6.39 -2.83
C TRP A 67 1.33 6.72 -2.80
N ALA A 68 0.52 5.97 -2.04
CA ALA A 68 -0.89 6.28 -1.86
C ALA A 68 -1.13 7.50 -0.96
N ASP A 69 -0.18 7.84 -0.09
CA ASP A 69 -0.27 9.00 0.80
C ASP A 69 -0.15 10.33 0.03
N ARG A 70 0.47 10.33 -1.16
CA ARG A 70 0.67 11.52 -2.00
C ARG A 70 -0.43 11.74 -3.03
N VAL A 71 -1.06 10.65 -3.50
CA VAL A 71 -2.18 10.68 -4.45
C VAL A 71 -3.47 10.62 -3.64
N GLY A 72 -3.76 11.71 -2.94
CA GLY A 72 -4.98 11.84 -2.15
C GLY A 72 -6.23 11.67 -3.01
N ARG A 73 -7.07 10.70 -2.64
CA ARG A 73 -8.52 10.62 -2.92
C ARG A 73 -8.95 10.85 -4.38
N HIS A 74 -9.00 9.81 -5.21
CA HIS A 74 -9.89 9.69 -6.39
C HIS A 74 -9.84 8.21 -6.83
N GLU A 75 -10.89 7.41 -7.00
CA GLU A 75 -12.36 7.57 -7.05
C GLU A 75 -12.99 6.27 -6.49
N GLN A 76 -14.26 6.38 -6.08
CA GLN A 76 -15.13 5.29 -5.60
C GLN A 76 -15.42 4.25 -6.67
#